data_AF-A0AAW5B0L1-F1
#
_entry.id   AF-A0AAW5B0L1-F1
#
_cell.length_a   1.000
_cell.length_b   1.000
_cell.length_c   1.000
_cell.angle_alpha   90.00
_cell.angle_beta   90.00
_cell.angle_gamma   90.00
#
_symmetry.space_group_name_H-M   'P 1'
#
loop_
_entity.id
_entity.type
_entity.pdbx_description
1 polymer ?
#
loop_
_entity_poly.entity_id
_entity_poly.type
_entity_poly.pdbx_seq_one_letter_code
_entity_poly.pdbx_strand_id
1 'polypeptide(L)'
;MEHTIKFYPVGNADCTLIKLSNGKTIIIDCQIKDNLVDNGKQIYFDVKRDLLNELKKDIEGRPFVDLFINTHPHKDHCDGFSTNFFHGAPSEYDKERDKNKIIIGELWVTPRGVGNVLTDCAEDIRREAKRRREIYDRDRSYNGGYGNYLRIVGYDKDKEFDSRYGYVPGKTVLSANGKPFEWLEIFIHAPFKEDITVCKEDDDKNATSIVVQFGFKISSCAGFKCRVLMGGDAEHEIWQHILDNNIDDEHLKWDIFLAPHHCSWTFFNDSSDKEKVMPSAEEIMKKQLGSRAYVVASSNAIMNDGKNPPCYQAQTEYKKRLGNKDNFLNTATDHLKGNISQPIVFKIAETGKRHETISVAAGDTIISRPAPRAGK
;
A
#
# COMPACT_ATOMS: atom_id res chain seq x y z
N MET A 1 16.05 -15.43 10.11
CA MET A 1 15.66 -14.58 8.97
C MET A 1 14.21 -14.16 9.19
N GLU A 2 13.89 -12.87 9.14
CA GLU A 2 12.52 -12.39 9.42
C GLU A 2 12.15 -11.23 8.49
N HIS A 3 10.94 -11.25 7.94
CA HIS A 3 10.32 -10.12 7.24
C HIS A 3 9.36 -9.38 8.17
N THR A 4 9.15 -8.11 7.91
CA THR A 4 8.21 -7.27 8.66
C THR A 4 7.21 -6.61 7.71
N ILE A 5 5.95 -6.58 8.10
CA ILE A 5 4.90 -5.78 7.46
C ILE A 5 4.33 -4.85 8.53
N LYS A 6 4.22 -3.56 8.22
CA LYS A 6 3.58 -2.55 9.07
C LYS A 6 2.44 -1.90 8.31
N PHE A 7 1.24 -1.97 8.85
CA PHE A 7 0.10 -1.16 8.42
C PHE A 7 0.01 0.06 9.33
N TYR A 8 0.28 1.25 8.81
CA TYR A 8 0.33 2.46 9.62
C TYR A 8 -1.08 3.00 9.96
N PRO A 9 -1.28 3.58 11.15
CA PRO A 9 -2.57 4.11 11.56
C PRO A 9 -2.78 5.53 11.04
N VAL A 10 -3.15 5.63 9.77
CA VAL A 10 -3.21 6.91 9.03
C VAL A 10 -4.64 7.42 8.82
N GLY A 11 -5.64 6.83 9.49
CA GLY A 11 -7.06 7.14 9.32
C GLY A 11 -7.67 6.36 8.17
N ASN A 12 -8.75 6.89 7.56
CA ASN A 12 -9.29 6.37 6.29
C ASN A 12 -8.34 6.73 5.16
N ALA A 13 -7.27 5.94 5.05
CA ALA A 13 -6.18 6.09 4.12
C ALA A 13 -5.26 4.87 4.23
N ASP A 14 -4.34 4.73 3.27
CA ASP A 14 -3.36 3.66 3.28
C ASP A 14 -1.92 4.17 3.36
N CYS A 15 -1.13 3.48 4.17
CA CYS A 15 0.32 3.50 4.10
C CYS A 15 0.82 2.19 4.70
N THR A 16 1.48 1.38 3.88
CA THR A 16 2.02 0.09 4.30
C THR A 16 3.50 0.00 4.00
N LEU A 17 4.30 -0.44 4.98
CA LEU A 17 5.71 -0.78 4.79
C LEU A 17 5.89 -2.29 4.84
N ILE A 18 6.54 -2.84 3.82
CA ILE A 18 7.08 -4.21 3.82
C ILE A 18 8.60 -4.10 3.87
N LYS A 19 9.23 -4.81 4.81
CA LYS A 19 10.69 -4.92 4.93
C LYS A 19 11.10 -6.39 4.90
N LEU A 20 11.86 -6.75 3.88
CA LEU A 20 12.43 -8.08 3.74
C LEU A 20 13.65 -8.24 4.66
N SER A 21 14.04 -9.48 4.90
CA SER A 21 15.10 -9.84 5.85
C SER A 21 16.49 -9.40 5.38
N ASN A 22 16.68 -9.32 4.07
CA ASN A 22 17.87 -8.73 3.45
C ASN A 22 17.84 -7.18 3.46
N GLY A 23 16.80 -6.60 4.05
CA GLY A 23 16.59 -5.17 4.23
C GLY A 23 16.13 -4.43 2.97
N LYS A 24 15.62 -5.14 1.95
CA LYS A 24 14.84 -4.51 0.88
C LYS A 24 13.50 -4.03 1.42
N THR A 25 13.03 -2.89 0.94
CA THR A 25 11.81 -2.26 1.44
C THR A 25 10.84 -1.88 0.32
N ILE A 26 9.56 -2.08 0.58
CA ILE A 26 8.45 -1.71 -0.30
C ILE A 26 7.50 -0.83 0.48
N ILE A 27 7.08 0.28 -0.11
CA ILE A 27 6.00 1.11 0.43
C ILE A 27 4.82 1.03 -0.54
N ILE A 28 3.62 0.79 0.00
CA ILE A 28 2.37 0.78 -0.74
C ILE A 28 1.52 1.93 -0.22
N ASP A 29 1.20 2.85 -1.12
CA ASP A 29 0.54 4.13 -0.91
C ASP A 29 1.19 5.01 0.17
N CYS A 30 0.75 6.25 0.25
CA CYS A 30 1.14 7.13 1.33
C CYS A 30 0.03 8.08 1.73
N GLN A 31 -0.38 7.97 2.98
CA GLN A 31 -0.80 9.11 3.79
C GLN A 31 0.20 9.35 4.91
N ILE A 32 0.95 10.45 4.81
CA ILE A 32 1.93 10.85 5.83
C ILE A 32 1.58 12.26 6.30
N LYS A 33 0.95 12.34 7.47
CA LYS A 33 0.57 13.60 8.12
C LYS A 33 1.60 14.03 9.16
N ASP A 34 1.62 15.31 9.47
CA ASP A 34 2.34 15.81 10.64
C ASP A 34 1.76 15.16 11.90
N ASN A 35 2.65 14.64 12.75
CA ASN A 35 2.24 13.95 13.97
C ASN A 35 1.92 14.89 15.13
N LEU A 36 2.29 16.17 15.01
CA LEU A 36 2.14 17.21 16.02
C LEU A 36 1.05 18.20 15.61
N VAL A 37 0.33 18.74 16.61
CA VAL A 37 -0.48 19.96 16.44
C VAL A 37 0.31 21.20 16.86
N ASP A 38 -0.23 22.41 16.64
CA ASP A 38 0.44 23.70 16.86
C ASP A 38 1.08 23.88 18.24
N ASN A 39 0.52 23.27 19.29
CA ASN A 39 1.06 23.33 20.65
C ASN A 39 2.19 22.30 20.93
N GLY A 40 2.66 21.58 19.90
CA GLY A 40 3.72 20.57 20.00
C GLY A 40 3.27 19.23 20.58
N LYS A 41 1.98 19.02 20.84
CA LYS A 41 1.44 17.74 21.30
C LYS A 41 1.35 16.74 20.15
N GLN A 42 1.89 15.55 20.37
CA GLN A 42 1.72 14.44 19.43
C GLN A 42 0.30 13.88 19.50
N ILE A 43 -0.35 13.76 18.34
CA ILE A 43 -1.71 13.21 18.20
C ILE A 43 -1.77 12.01 17.25
N TYR A 44 -0.79 11.88 16.33
CA TYR A 44 -0.68 10.74 15.42
C TYR A 44 0.64 10.02 15.59
N PHE A 45 0.72 8.78 15.08
CA PHE A 45 1.98 8.07 14.97
C PHE A 45 2.91 8.79 13.99
N ASP A 46 4.20 8.89 14.32
CA ASP A 46 5.21 9.54 13.48
C ASP A 46 5.67 8.59 12.37
N VAL A 47 4.84 8.45 11.33
CA VAL A 47 5.10 7.56 10.18
C VAL A 47 6.42 7.91 9.51
N LYS A 48 6.70 9.21 9.31
CA LYS A 48 7.93 9.66 8.65
C LYS A 48 9.17 9.23 9.44
N ARG A 49 9.19 9.43 10.76
CA ARG A 49 10.31 8.99 11.60
C ARG A 49 10.49 7.48 11.58
N ASP A 50 9.40 6.71 11.67
CA ASP A 50 9.48 5.24 11.61
C ASP A 50 10.02 4.77 10.26
N LEU A 51 9.54 5.33 9.14
CA LEU A 51 10.10 5.06 7.82
C LEU A 51 11.61 5.35 7.77
N LEU A 52 12.05 6.52 8.25
CA LEU A 52 13.48 6.86 8.25
C LEU A 52 14.34 5.93 9.12
N ASN A 53 13.77 5.33 10.17
CA ASN A 53 14.44 4.32 10.99
C ASN A 53 14.51 2.95 10.29
N GLU A 54 13.50 2.62 9.48
CA GLU A 54 13.40 1.31 8.84
C GLU A 54 14.15 1.21 7.51
N LEU A 55 14.20 2.32 6.77
CA LEU A 55 14.78 2.40 5.42
C LEU A 55 16.31 2.45 5.47
N LYS A 56 16.94 1.83 4.47
CA LYS A 56 18.38 1.97 4.25
C LYS A 56 18.72 3.33 3.66
N LYS A 57 20.00 3.68 3.77
CA LYS A 57 20.59 4.81 3.07
C LYS A 57 21.47 4.32 1.92
N ASP A 58 21.51 5.07 0.84
CA ASP A 58 22.42 4.81 -0.27
C ASP A 58 23.85 5.27 0.07
N ILE A 59 24.77 5.12 -0.89
CA ILE A 59 26.19 5.46 -0.70
C ILE A 59 26.43 6.95 -0.40
N GLU A 60 25.48 7.81 -0.76
CA GLU A 60 25.54 9.26 -0.48
C GLU A 60 24.84 9.63 0.83
N GLY A 61 24.33 8.65 1.57
CA GLY A 61 23.65 8.83 2.85
C GLY A 61 22.18 9.21 2.73
N ARG A 62 21.57 9.09 1.55
CA ARG A 62 20.16 9.46 1.30
C ARG A 62 19.25 8.27 1.58
N PRO A 63 18.14 8.44 2.33
CA PRO A 63 17.22 7.35 2.59
C PRO A 63 16.53 6.93 1.28
N PHE A 64 16.32 5.63 1.07
CA PHE A 64 15.65 5.13 -0.13
C PHE A 64 14.70 3.96 0.17
N VAL A 65 13.73 3.78 -0.71
CA VAL A 65 12.86 2.60 -0.79
C VAL A 65 13.10 1.88 -2.13
N ASP A 66 13.19 0.54 -2.12
CA ASP A 66 13.42 -0.22 -3.37
C ASP A 66 12.22 -0.10 -4.31
N LEU A 67 11.00 -0.19 -3.77
CA LEU A 67 9.77 -0.15 -4.56
C LEU A 67 8.72 0.71 -3.85
N PHE A 68 8.13 1.66 -4.57
CA PHE A 68 6.94 2.40 -4.17
C PHE A 68 5.79 2.03 -5.11
N ILE A 69 4.65 1.61 -4.56
CA ILE A 69 3.44 1.28 -5.32
C ILE A 69 2.37 2.29 -4.93
N ASN A 70 1.93 3.11 -5.89
CA ASN A 70 0.68 3.86 -5.73
C ASN A 70 -0.45 3.04 -6.36
N THR A 71 -1.39 2.58 -5.55
CA THR A 71 -2.48 1.72 -6.01
C THR A 71 -3.41 2.48 -6.94
N HIS A 72 -3.77 3.71 -6.59
CA HIS A 72 -4.58 4.61 -7.40
C HIS A 72 -4.44 6.08 -6.93
N PRO A 73 -4.82 7.07 -7.76
CA PRO A 73 -4.49 8.47 -7.50
C PRO A 73 -5.55 9.24 -6.69
N HIS A 74 -6.05 8.66 -5.60
CA HIS A 74 -6.86 9.37 -4.60
C HIS A 74 -6.00 10.00 -3.50
N LYS A 75 -6.57 11.01 -2.82
CA LYS A 75 -5.83 11.86 -1.87
C LYS A 75 -5.25 11.03 -0.74
N ASP A 76 -6.06 10.20 -0.14
CA ASP A 76 -5.79 9.28 0.95
C ASP A 76 -4.81 8.15 0.60
N HIS A 77 -4.37 8.07 -0.66
CA HIS A 77 -3.30 7.19 -1.14
C HIS A 77 -2.03 7.95 -1.56
N CYS A 78 -2.08 9.29 -1.63
CA CYS A 78 -1.00 10.15 -2.12
C CYS A 78 -0.55 11.23 -1.12
N ASP A 79 -1.35 11.52 -0.08
CA ASP A 79 -1.13 12.65 0.83
C ASP A 79 0.23 12.58 1.54
N GLY A 80 0.99 13.66 1.46
CA GLY A 80 2.34 13.73 2.02
C GLY A 80 3.43 13.18 1.09
N PHE A 81 3.12 12.75 -0.14
CA PHE A 81 4.14 12.31 -1.10
C PHE A 81 5.22 13.37 -1.35
N SER A 82 4.81 14.59 -1.71
CA SER A 82 5.70 15.70 -2.09
C SER A 82 6.65 16.16 -0.99
N THR A 83 6.18 16.13 0.24
CA THR A 83 6.97 16.50 1.41
C THR A 83 7.97 15.40 1.79
N ASN A 84 7.61 14.13 1.60
CA ASN A 84 8.35 13.01 2.19
C ASN A 84 9.22 12.22 1.21
N PHE A 85 8.91 12.26 -0.08
CA PHE A 85 9.62 11.53 -1.13
C PHE A 85 10.30 12.50 -2.09
N PHE A 86 11.45 12.08 -2.61
CA PHE A 86 12.19 12.86 -3.60
C PHE A 86 11.65 12.55 -5.00
N HIS A 87 11.32 13.59 -5.75
CA HIS A 87 10.88 13.53 -7.13
C HIS A 87 11.81 14.39 -8.00
N GLY A 88 12.47 13.79 -8.98
CA GLY A 88 13.59 14.39 -9.72
C GLY A 88 14.66 13.37 -10.04
N ALA A 89 15.70 13.78 -10.79
CA ALA A 89 16.84 12.89 -11.02
C ALA A 89 17.63 12.75 -9.70
N PRO A 90 18.07 11.54 -9.29
CA PRO A 90 18.84 11.37 -8.05
C PRO A 90 20.08 12.28 -7.96
N SER A 91 20.69 12.62 -9.09
CA SER A 91 21.81 13.57 -9.18
C SER A 91 21.46 15.01 -8.77
N GLU A 92 20.18 15.37 -8.73
CA GLU A 92 19.67 16.69 -8.35
C GLU A 92 19.26 16.78 -6.87
N TYR A 93 19.46 15.70 -6.11
CA TYR A 93 19.13 15.66 -4.69
C TYR A 93 20.03 16.62 -3.91
N ASP A 94 19.42 17.66 -3.34
CA ASP A 94 20.13 18.63 -2.51
C ASP A 94 20.15 18.19 -1.04
N LYS A 95 21.34 18.09 -0.44
CA LYS A 95 21.50 17.53 0.92
C LYS A 95 20.85 18.37 2.01
N GLU A 96 20.61 19.66 1.77
CA GLU A 96 19.98 20.56 2.73
C GLU A 96 18.49 20.74 2.44
N ARG A 97 18.13 21.08 1.19
CA ARG A 97 16.73 21.30 0.78
C ARG A 97 15.92 20.01 0.76
N ASP A 98 16.51 18.92 0.27
CA ASP A 98 15.83 17.63 0.12
C ASP A 98 16.15 16.67 1.27
N LYS A 99 16.77 17.16 2.34
CA LYS A 99 17.19 16.38 3.50
C LYS A 99 16.08 15.46 3.99
N ASN A 100 16.40 14.18 4.14
CA ASN A 100 15.48 13.12 4.56
C ASN A 100 14.31 12.83 3.61
N LYS A 101 14.19 13.47 2.44
CA LYS A 101 13.28 12.98 1.39
C LYS A 101 13.76 11.61 0.91
N ILE A 102 12.82 10.68 0.77
CA ILE A 102 13.10 9.28 0.44
C ILE A 102 13.21 9.14 -1.08
N ILE A 103 14.32 8.61 -1.58
CA ILE A 103 14.48 8.26 -2.99
C ILE A 103 13.66 7.00 -3.29
N ILE A 104 12.91 7.03 -4.39
CA ILE A 104 12.12 5.89 -4.87
C ILE A 104 12.90 5.17 -5.98
N GLY A 105 13.43 3.98 -5.69
CA GLY A 105 14.15 3.16 -6.67
C GLY A 105 13.30 2.82 -7.89
N GLU A 106 12.16 2.18 -7.65
CA GLU A 106 11.14 1.85 -8.65
C GLU A 106 9.77 2.37 -8.24
N LEU A 107 9.06 3.01 -9.16
CA LEU A 107 7.74 3.60 -8.95
C LEU A 107 6.71 2.85 -9.79
N TRP A 108 5.68 2.30 -9.15
CA TRP A 108 4.52 1.72 -9.81
C TRP A 108 3.33 2.68 -9.71
N VAL A 109 2.66 2.89 -10.84
CA VAL A 109 1.44 3.68 -10.96
C VAL A 109 0.50 3.02 -11.96
N THR A 110 -0.77 3.39 -11.97
CA THR A 110 -1.73 2.99 -12.99
C THR A 110 -1.64 3.89 -14.22
N PRO A 111 -2.22 3.51 -15.38
CA PRO A 111 -2.40 4.42 -16.52
C PRO A 111 -3.09 5.73 -16.15
N ARG A 112 -3.98 5.70 -15.15
CA ARG A 112 -4.66 6.89 -14.62
C ARG A 112 -3.69 7.85 -13.93
N GLY A 113 -2.72 7.32 -13.18
CA GLY A 113 -1.64 8.07 -12.52
C GLY A 113 -0.72 8.84 -13.47
N VAL A 114 -0.68 8.49 -14.77
CA VAL A 114 0.04 9.24 -15.82
C VAL A 114 -0.89 10.04 -16.75
N GLY A 115 -2.20 10.03 -16.49
CA GLY A 115 -3.27 10.64 -17.29
C GLY A 115 -3.29 12.17 -17.27
N ASN A 116 -4.34 12.82 -17.80
CA ASN A 116 -4.40 14.29 -17.88
C ASN A 116 -5.29 15.00 -16.86
N VAL A 117 -6.22 14.30 -16.21
CA VAL A 117 -7.20 14.87 -15.28
C VAL A 117 -6.95 14.27 -13.90
N LEU A 118 -6.38 14.92 -12.89
CA LEU A 118 -6.30 14.34 -11.54
C LEU A 118 -6.61 15.40 -10.50
N THR A 119 -6.98 14.96 -9.31
CA THR A 119 -7.02 15.78 -8.10
C THR A 119 -5.61 16.31 -7.76
N ASP A 120 -5.52 17.54 -7.25
CA ASP A 120 -4.27 18.26 -6.95
C ASP A 120 -3.25 17.45 -6.13
N CYS A 121 -3.73 16.58 -5.25
CA CYS A 121 -2.92 15.76 -4.34
C CYS A 121 -2.11 14.62 -4.99
N ALA A 122 -2.47 14.18 -6.20
CA ALA A 122 -1.71 13.16 -6.94
C ALA A 122 -0.73 13.76 -7.96
N GLU A 123 -0.65 15.09 -8.04
CA GLU A 123 0.11 15.81 -9.06
C GLU A 123 1.61 15.49 -8.99
N ASP A 124 2.18 15.39 -7.79
CA ASP A 124 3.61 15.14 -7.61
C ASP A 124 4.02 13.71 -8.03
N ILE A 125 3.19 12.71 -7.70
CA ILE A 125 3.40 11.32 -8.17
C ILE A 125 3.30 11.26 -9.69
N ARG A 126 2.28 11.91 -10.26
CA ARG A 126 2.10 11.99 -11.71
C ARG A 126 3.27 12.68 -12.40
N ARG A 127 3.74 13.81 -11.86
CA ARG A 127 4.87 14.55 -12.40
C ARG A 127 6.13 13.68 -12.40
N GLU A 128 6.37 12.96 -11.32
CA GLU A 128 7.49 12.03 -11.22
C GLU A 128 7.35 10.85 -12.21
N ALA A 129 6.17 10.26 -12.33
CA ALA A 129 5.90 9.17 -13.27
C ALA A 129 6.07 9.63 -14.73
N LYS A 130 5.58 10.83 -15.09
CA LYS A 130 5.78 11.44 -16.41
C LYS A 130 7.25 11.72 -16.68
N ARG A 131 7.98 12.30 -15.71
CA ARG A 131 9.42 12.53 -15.81
C ARG A 131 10.17 11.22 -16.11
N ARG A 132 9.87 10.13 -15.39
CA ARG A 132 10.46 8.82 -15.65
C ARG A 132 10.11 8.29 -17.04
N ARG A 133 8.83 8.37 -17.44
CA ARG A 133 8.37 7.93 -18.77
C ARG A 133 9.10 8.65 -19.90
N GLU A 134 9.27 9.96 -19.78
CA GLU A 134 10.01 10.76 -20.77
C GLU A 134 11.45 10.27 -21.00
N ILE A 135 12.11 9.70 -19.98
CA ILE A 135 13.44 9.11 -20.15
C ILE A 135 13.36 7.87 -21.05
N TYR A 136 12.39 6.99 -20.83
CA TYR A 136 12.15 5.83 -21.70
C TYR A 136 11.76 6.25 -23.12
N ASP A 137 10.97 7.32 -23.27
CA ASP A 137 10.51 7.81 -24.59
C ASP A 137 11.67 8.40 -25.41
N ARG A 138 12.62 9.08 -24.76
CA ARG A 138 13.79 9.71 -25.42
C ARG A 138 14.87 8.72 -25.83
N ASP A 139 14.99 7.59 -25.13
CA ASP A 139 15.97 6.54 -25.42
C ASP A 139 15.32 5.16 -25.43
N ARG A 140 15.14 4.59 -26.63
CA ARG A 140 14.57 3.25 -26.83
C ARG A 140 15.42 2.13 -26.21
N SER A 141 16.71 2.37 -25.97
CA SER A 141 17.62 1.40 -25.34
C SER A 141 17.63 1.47 -23.81
N TYR A 142 17.05 2.53 -23.23
CA TYR A 142 16.95 2.69 -21.78
C TYR A 142 16.01 1.65 -21.17
N ASN A 143 16.50 0.93 -20.15
CA ASN A 143 15.79 -0.13 -19.45
C ASN A 143 15.67 0.12 -17.93
N GLY A 144 15.83 1.37 -17.52
CA GLY A 144 15.77 1.80 -16.12
C GLY A 144 17.14 2.01 -15.49
N GLY A 145 17.12 2.68 -14.33
CA GLY A 145 18.29 3.05 -13.55
C GLY A 145 17.87 3.46 -12.15
N TYR A 146 18.81 3.45 -11.20
CA TYR A 146 18.52 3.78 -9.79
C TYR A 146 17.75 5.11 -9.70
N GLY A 147 16.63 5.09 -8.97
CA GLY A 147 15.76 6.25 -8.80
C GLY A 147 14.89 6.62 -10.01
N ASN A 148 14.93 5.84 -11.09
CA ASN A 148 14.25 6.16 -12.35
C ASN A 148 13.50 4.95 -12.95
N TYR A 149 13.45 3.80 -12.28
CA TYR A 149 12.61 2.68 -12.74
C TYR A 149 11.12 3.07 -12.65
N LEU A 150 10.38 2.82 -13.71
CA LEU A 150 8.94 3.05 -13.77
C LEU A 150 8.24 1.74 -14.13
N ARG A 151 7.09 1.50 -13.51
CA ARG A 151 6.08 0.57 -13.99
C ARG A 151 4.72 1.24 -14.09
N ILE A 152 4.09 1.11 -15.25
CA ILE A 152 2.70 1.45 -15.47
C ILE A 152 1.93 0.12 -15.46
N VAL A 153 1.12 -0.09 -14.44
CA VAL A 153 0.41 -1.36 -14.19
C VAL A 153 -1.01 -1.27 -14.74
N GLY A 154 -1.31 -2.11 -15.73
CA GLY A 154 -2.54 -2.08 -16.53
C GLY A 154 -2.27 -1.60 -17.97
N TYR A 155 -3.21 -1.91 -18.87
CA TYR A 155 -3.10 -1.54 -20.28
C TYR A 155 -4.25 -0.64 -20.73
N ASP A 156 -3.90 0.59 -21.10
CA ASP A 156 -4.80 1.53 -21.74
C ASP A 156 -4.85 1.27 -23.25
N LYS A 157 -5.99 0.79 -23.76
CA LYS A 157 -6.18 0.44 -25.19
C LYS A 157 -5.99 1.60 -26.16
N ASP A 158 -6.08 2.83 -25.67
CA ASP A 158 -5.95 4.04 -26.48
C ASP A 158 -4.49 4.51 -26.58
N LYS A 159 -3.53 3.78 -26.00
CA LYS A 159 -2.11 4.13 -25.95
C LYS A 159 -1.22 2.96 -26.34
N GLU A 160 -0.03 3.27 -26.84
CA GLU A 160 0.98 2.24 -27.10
C GLU A 160 1.48 1.62 -25.78
N PHE A 161 1.53 0.28 -25.76
CA PHE A 161 2.11 -0.47 -24.65
C PHE A 161 3.61 -0.62 -24.84
N ASP A 162 4.40 -0.12 -23.89
CA ASP A 162 5.84 -0.31 -23.87
C ASP A 162 6.21 -1.37 -22.83
N SER A 163 6.70 -2.53 -23.27
CA SER A 163 7.04 -3.64 -22.39
C SER A 163 8.24 -3.37 -21.47
N ARG A 164 9.01 -2.31 -21.69
CA ARG A 164 10.14 -1.91 -20.83
C ARG A 164 9.67 -1.39 -19.49
N TYR A 165 8.48 -0.79 -19.43
CA TYR A 165 7.87 -0.25 -18.22
C TYR A 165 6.38 -0.62 -18.04
N GLY A 166 5.76 -1.37 -18.94
CA GLY A 166 4.37 -1.80 -18.84
C GLY A 166 4.25 -3.15 -18.14
N TYR A 167 3.39 -3.24 -17.13
CA TYR A 167 2.93 -4.49 -16.51
C TYR A 167 1.43 -4.66 -16.73
N VAL A 168 0.98 -5.91 -16.80
CA VAL A 168 -0.44 -6.27 -16.96
C VAL A 168 -0.84 -7.33 -15.93
N PRO A 169 -2.14 -7.46 -15.61
CA PRO A 169 -2.66 -8.57 -14.81
C PRO A 169 -2.15 -9.94 -15.26
N GLY A 170 -1.94 -10.84 -14.29
CA GLY A 170 -1.36 -12.17 -14.51
C GLY A 170 0.17 -12.22 -14.41
N LYS A 171 0.84 -11.07 -14.28
CA LYS A 171 2.30 -11.01 -14.18
C LYS A 171 2.79 -11.30 -12.76
N THR A 172 3.69 -12.28 -12.62
CA THR A 172 4.55 -12.45 -11.44
C THR A 172 5.81 -11.62 -11.56
N VAL A 173 6.09 -10.79 -10.55
CA VAL A 173 7.26 -9.92 -10.46
C VAL A 173 8.21 -10.45 -9.39
N LEU A 174 9.47 -10.64 -9.80
CA LEU A 174 10.54 -11.25 -9.01
C LEU A 174 11.73 -10.30 -8.79
N SER A 175 11.57 -9.01 -9.09
CA SER A 175 12.62 -8.01 -8.98
C SER A 175 12.05 -6.60 -8.94
N ALA A 176 12.75 -5.68 -8.27
CA ALA A 176 12.49 -4.25 -8.35
C ALA A 176 13.80 -3.47 -8.22
N ASN A 177 13.84 -2.26 -8.78
CA ASN A 177 15.01 -1.38 -8.75
C ASN A 177 16.27 -2.09 -9.28
N GLY A 178 16.11 -2.83 -10.38
CA GLY A 178 17.17 -3.59 -11.06
C GLY A 178 17.74 -4.77 -10.27
N LYS A 179 17.14 -5.16 -9.14
CA LYS A 179 17.65 -6.24 -8.28
C LYS A 179 16.57 -7.29 -7.99
N PRO A 180 16.94 -8.58 -7.92
CA PRO A 180 15.98 -9.64 -7.64
C PRO A 180 15.41 -9.55 -6.23
N PHE A 181 14.19 -10.08 -6.07
CA PHE A 181 13.60 -10.46 -4.81
C PHE A 181 13.87 -11.95 -4.57
N GLU A 182 14.81 -12.27 -3.69
CA GLU A 182 15.12 -13.66 -3.32
C GLU A 182 13.98 -14.33 -2.53
N TRP A 183 13.27 -13.55 -1.73
CA TRP A 183 12.35 -14.01 -0.69
C TRP A 183 10.92 -13.51 -0.86
N LEU A 184 10.61 -12.93 -2.02
CA LEU A 184 9.32 -12.32 -2.30
C LEU A 184 8.93 -12.51 -3.76
N GLU A 185 7.68 -12.88 -3.98
CA GLU A 185 7.01 -12.80 -5.28
C GLU A 185 5.84 -11.82 -5.17
N ILE A 186 5.62 -11.01 -6.21
CA ILE A 186 4.48 -10.10 -6.29
C ILE A 186 3.65 -10.49 -7.52
N PHE A 187 2.41 -10.93 -7.33
CA PHE A 187 1.50 -11.24 -8.41
C PHE A 187 0.52 -10.08 -8.61
N ILE A 188 0.35 -9.64 -9.86
CA ILE A 188 -0.55 -8.53 -10.22
C ILE A 188 -1.89 -9.10 -10.68
N HIS A 189 -2.98 -8.74 -10.01
CA HIS A 189 -4.34 -9.15 -10.36
C HIS A 189 -5.09 -8.12 -11.19
N ALA A 190 -4.86 -6.83 -10.96
CA ALA A 190 -5.61 -5.74 -11.58
C ALA A 190 -4.72 -4.48 -11.68
N PRO A 191 -5.09 -3.46 -12.48
CA PRO A 191 -6.33 -3.32 -13.25
C PRO A 191 -6.31 -3.98 -14.64
N PHE A 192 -7.48 -4.44 -15.09
CA PHE A 192 -7.72 -4.88 -16.46
C PHE A 192 -7.95 -3.71 -17.42
N LYS A 193 -7.93 -3.98 -18.72
CA LYS A 193 -8.14 -2.97 -19.77
C LYS A 193 -9.56 -2.39 -19.72
N GLU A 194 -10.52 -3.22 -19.37
CA GLU A 194 -11.94 -2.89 -19.25
C GLU A 194 -12.15 -1.92 -18.07
N ASP A 195 -11.51 -2.19 -16.92
CA ASP A 195 -11.55 -1.31 -15.74
C ASP A 195 -10.99 0.09 -16.03
N ILE A 196 -9.90 0.15 -16.81
CA ILE A 196 -9.31 1.42 -17.25
C ILE A 196 -10.26 2.19 -18.18
N THR A 197 -11.06 1.48 -18.98
CA THR A 197 -12.05 2.11 -19.86
C THR A 197 -13.17 2.71 -19.01
N VAL A 198 -13.75 1.94 -18.09
CA VAL A 198 -14.81 2.39 -17.17
C VAL A 198 -14.34 3.59 -16.34
N CYS A 199 -13.14 3.50 -15.76
CA CYS A 199 -12.53 4.61 -15.00
C CYS A 199 -12.44 5.92 -15.80
N LYS A 200 -12.22 5.87 -17.12
CA LYS A 200 -12.19 7.09 -17.95
C LYS A 200 -13.57 7.65 -18.23
N GLU A 201 -14.56 6.77 -18.40
CA GLU A 201 -15.94 7.14 -18.72
C GLU A 201 -16.64 7.73 -17.49
N ASP A 202 -16.42 7.13 -16.31
CA ASP A 202 -17.12 7.47 -15.08
C ASP A 202 -16.29 8.31 -14.09
N ASP A 203 -15.01 8.59 -14.40
CA ASP A 203 -14.00 9.16 -13.50
C ASP A 203 -13.83 8.40 -12.16
N ASP A 204 -14.23 7.13 -12.12
CA ASP A 204 -14.03 6.25 -10.98
C ASP A 204 -12.57 5.75 -10.93
N LYS A 205 -11.75 6.40 -10.12
CA LYS A 205 -10.34 6.03 -9.95
C LYS A 205 -10.16 4.71 -9.19
N ASN A 206 -11.14 4.30 -8.37
CA ASN A 206 -11.09 3.06 -7.59
C ASN A 206 -11.03 1.85 -8.50
N ALA A 207 -11.75 1.89 -9.63
CA ALA A 207 -11.72 0.86 -10.66
C ALA A 207 -10.31 0.53 -11.17
N THR A 208 -9.36 1.47 -11.09
CA THR A 208 -7.98 1.23 -11.54
C THR A 208 -7.01 0.76 -10.46
N SER A 209 -7.49 0.50 -9.23
CA SER A 209 -6.62 0.10 -8.12
C SER A 209 -5.72 -1.07 -8.50
N ILE A 210 -4.41 -0.91 -8.25
CA ILE A 210 -3.46 -2.01 -8.38
C ILE A 210 -3.78 -3.04 -7.29
N VAL A 211 -4.34 -4.19 -7.70
CA VAL A 211 -4.57 -5.32 -6.81
C VAL A 211 -3.40 -6.28 -6.92
N VAL A 212 -2.76 -6.59 -5.79
CA VAL A 212 -1.56 -7.43 -5.73
C VAL A 212 -1.60 -8.46 -4.61
N GLN A 213 -1.00 -9.62 -4.88
CA GLN A 213 -0.62 -10.58 -3.85
C GLN A 213 0.89 -10.56 -3.64
N PHE A 214 1.33 -10.45 -2.40
CA PHE A 214 2.71 -10.65 -1.98
C PHE A 214 2.87 -12.06 -1.39
N GLY A 215 3.72 -12.88 -2.01
CA GLY A 215 4.09 -14.21 -1.53
C GLY A 215 5.48 -14.21 -0.88
N PHE A 216 5.55 -14.39 0.43
CA PHE A 216 6.79 -14.34 1.20
C PHE A 216 7.40 -15.73 1.38
N LYS A 217 8.69 -15.88 1.12
CA LYS A 217 9.49 -17.10 1.34
C LYS A 217 10.55 -16.83 2.40
N ILE A 218 11.07 -17.87 3.06
CA ILE A 218 12.14 -17.71 4.06
C ILE A 218 13.24 -18.74 3.79
N SER A 219 14.46 -18.28 3.50
CA SER A 219 15.60 -19.14 3.20
C SER A 219 15.23 -20.24 2.17
N SER A 220 15.89 -21.38 2.17
CA SER A 220 15.66 -22.51 1.26
C SER A 220 14.24 -23.14 1.28
N CYS A 221 13.24 -22.57 1.96
CA CYS A 221 11.87 -23.05 1.89
C CYS A 221 11.29 -22.85 0.48
N ALA A 222 10.87 -23.95 -0.16
CA ALA A 222 10.27 -23.93 -1.48
C ALA A 222 8.88 -23.23 -1.51
N GLY A 223 8.13 -23.30 -0.41
CA GLY A 223 6.78 -22.74 -0.30
C GLY A 223 6.69 -21.38 0.40
N PHE A 224 5.59 -20.68 0.14
CA PHE A 224 5.27 -19.42 0.82
C PHE A 224 4.98 -19.66 2.31
N LYS A 225 5.51 -18.77 3.15
CA LYS A 225 5.29 -18.72 4.60
C LYS A 225 4.17 -17.75 5.00
N CYS A 226 3.85 -16.82 4.11
CA CYS A 226 2.76 -15.89 4.23
C CYS A 226 2.36 -15.38 2.84
N ARG A 227 1.07 -15.29 2.56
CA ARG A 227 0.53 -14.57 1.40
C ARG A 227 -0.27 -13.35 1.85
N VAL A 228 -0.05 -12.19 1.24
CA VAL A 228 -0.75 -10.95 1.61
C VAL A 228 -1.44 -10.39 0.39
N LEU A 229 -2.76 -10.21 0.48
CA LEU A 229 -3.59 -9.69 -0.60
C LEU A 229 -3.96 -8.24 -0.27
N MET A 230 -3.72 -7.33 -1.22
CA MET A 230 -4.03 -5.90 -1.08
C MET A 230 -4.74 -5.41 -2.33
N GLY A 231 -5.90 -4.77 -2.13
CA GLY A 231 -6.75 -4.32 -3.23
C GLY A 231 -6.75 -2.82 -3.50
N GLY A 232 -6.08 -2.00 -2.67
CA GLY A 232 -6.37 -0.56 -2.63
C GLY A 232 -7.87 -0.36 -2.41
N ASP A 233 -8.51 0.40 -3.29
CA ASP A 233 -9.94 0.71 -3.21
C ASP A 233 -10.80 -0.10 -4.19
N ALA A 234 -10.27 -1.21 -4.71
CA ALA A 234 -10.98 -2.09 -5.62
C ALA A 234 -12.35 -2.54 -5.06
N GLU A 235 -13.41 -2.23 -5.81
CA GLU A 235 -14.80 -2.53 -5.50
C GLU A 235 -15.20 -3.92 -6.02
N HIS A 236 -16.40 -4.38 -5.65
CA HIS A 236 -16.85 -5.76 -5.86
C HIS A 236 -16.83 -6.22 -7.32
N GLU A 237 -16.99 -5.31 -8.29
CA GLU A 237 -16.89 -5.56 -9.73
C GLU A 237 -15.45 -5.88 -10.15
N ILE A 238 -14.47 -5.17 -9.60
CA ILE A 238 -13.05 -5.44 -9.86
C ILE A 238 -12.67 -6.81 -9.32
N TRP A 239 -13.17 -7.17 -8.13
CA TRP A 239 -13.00 -8.53 -7.59
C TRP A 239 -13.69 -9.60 -8.43
N GLN A 240 -14.85 -9.29 -9.03
CA GLN A 240 -15.51 -10.19 -9.98
C GLN A 240 -14.65 -10.38 -11.24
N HIS A 241 -14.13 -9.31 -11.84
CA HIS A 241 -13.23 -9.39 -13.00
C HIS A 241 -11.95 -10.19 -12.69
N ILE A 242 -11.39 -10.05 -11.48
CA ILE A 242 -10.26 -10.85 -11.03
C ILE A 242 -10.62 -12.33 -11.01
N LEU A 243 -11.78 -12.70 -10.47
CA LEU A 243 -12.24 -14.09 -10.42
C LEU A 243 -12.50 -14.65 -11.82
N ASP A 244 -13.14 -13.88 -12.69
CA ASP A 244 -13.47 -14.29 -14.07
C ASP A 244 -12.22 -14.57 -14.91
N ASN A 245 -11.13 -13.85 -14.63
CA ASN A 245 -9.84 -14.00 -15.31
C ASN A 245 -8.84 -14.87 -14.52
N ASN A 246 -9.23 -15.41 -13.37
CA ASN A 246 -8.34 -16.21 -12.54
C ASN A 246 -8.17 -17.63 -13.12
N ILE A 247 -6.94 -17.98 -13.47
CA ILE A 247 -6.60 -19.32 -13.99
C ILE A 247 -6.17 -20.30 -12.90
N ASP A 248 -5.78 -19.80 -11.72
CA ASP A 248 -5.27 -20.61 -10.60
C ASP A 248 -5.62 -19.96 -9.26
N ASP A 249 -6.26 -20.73 -8.38
CA ASP A 249 -6.65 -20.29 -7.05
C ASP A 249 -5.46 -20.00 -6.12
N GLU A 250 -4.27 -20.53 -6.40
CA GLU A 250 -3.09 -20.26 -5.56
C GLU A 250 -2.78 -18.77 -5.44
N HIS A 251 -2.90 -18.00 -6.52
CA HIS A 251 -2.65 -16.56 -6.51
C HIS A 251 -3.75 -15.74 -5.83
N LEU A 252 -4.86 -16.34 -5.39
CA LEU A 252 -5.86 -15.66 -4.56
C LEU A 252 -5.83 -16.10 -3.09
N LYS A 253 -5.07 -17.13 -2.73
CA LYS A 253 -4.94 -17.58 -1.33
C LYS A 253 -4.25 -16.53 -0.47
N TRP A 254 -4.80 -16.23 0.71
CA TRP A 254 -4.24 -15.18 1.56
C TRP A 254 -4.19 -15.57 3.03
N ASP A 255 -3.12 -15.11 3.68
CA ASP A 255 -2.93 -15.16 5.12
C ASP A 255 -3.28 -13.82 5.79
N ILE A 256 -3.08 -12.71 5.08
CA ILE A 256 -3.43 -11.36 5.51
C ILE A 256 -4.13 -10.68 4.33
N PHE A 257 -5.31 -10.12 4.59
CA PHE A 257 -6.07 -9.35 3.60
C PHE A 257 -6.24 -7.91 4.10
N LEU A 258 -5.74 -6.93 3.35
CA LEU A 258 -6.06 -5.53 3.61
C LEU A 258 -7.47 -5.26 3.06
N ALA A 259 -8.42 -4.99 3.95
CA ALA A 259 -9.82 -4.77 3.60
C ALA A 259 -9.92 -3.60 2.61
N PRO A 260 -10.38 -3.83 1.36
CA PRO A 260 -10.40 -2.79 0.34
C PRO A 260 -11.21 -1.57 0.74
N HIS A 261 -10.79 -0.40 0.23
CA HIS A 261 -11.48 0.87 0.42
C HIS A 261 -11.77 1.15 1.90
N HIS A 262 -10.76 0.94 2.74
CA HIS A 262 -10.79 1.21 4.19
C HIS A 262 -11.93 0.49 4.94
N CYS A 263 -12.24 -0.75 4.56
CA CYS A 263 -13.41 -1.50 5.05
C CYS A 263 -14.75 -0.86 4.62
N SER A 264 -14.82 -0.41 3.37
CA SER A 264 -16.05 0.03 2.73
C SER A 264 -17.02 -1.15 2.51
N TRP A 265 -18.31 -0.84 2.42
CA TRP A 265 -19.30 -1.80 1.91
C TRP A 265 -19.07 -2.17 0.44
N THR A 266 -18.41 -1.32 -0.35
CA THR A 266 -18.19 -1.51 -1.79
C THR A 266 -17.41 -2.76 -2.16
N PHE A 267 -16.66 -3.36 -1.23
CA PHE A 267 -16.09 -4.69 -1.41
C PHE A 267 -17.16 -5.79 -1.48
N PHE A 268 -18.24 -5.66 -0.68
CA PHE A 268 -19.30 -6.65 -0.58
C PHE A 268 -20.41 -6.44 -1.61
N ASN A 269 -20.78 -5.19 -1.91
CA ASN A 269 -21.82 -4.81 -2.87
C ASN A 269 -21.86 -3.28 -3.03
N ASP A 270 -22.72 -2.76 -3.91
CA ASP A 270 -23.08 -1.36 -3.98
C ASP A 270 -23.51 -0.79 -2.62
N SER A 271 -23.08 0.44 -2.31
CA SER A 271 -23.40 1.09 -1.03
C SER A 271 -24.89 1.34 -0.79
N SER A 272 -25.71 1.28 -1.85
CA SER A 272 -27.16 1.40 -1.81
C SER A 272 -27.88 0.13 -1.33
N ASP A 273 -27.24 -1.03 -1.43
CA ASP A 273 -27.79 -2.34 -1.00
C ASP A 273 -26.87 -2.99 0.05
N LYS A 274 -27.16 -2.69 1.32
CA LYS A 274 -26.43 -3.23 2.48
C LYS A 274 -26.98 -4.57 3.00
N GLU A 275 -27.95 -5.17 2.31
CA GLU A 275 -28.58 -6.41 2.75
C GLU A 275 -28.04 -7.64 1.99
N LYS A 276 -27.53 -7.41 0.78
CA LYS A 276 -27.00 -8.46 -0.08
C LYS A 276 -25.47 -8.38 -0.19
N VAL A 277 -24.84 -9.55 -0.11
CA VAL A 277 -23.41 -9.73 -0.41
C VAL A 277 -23.26 -10.36 -1.79
N MET A 278 -22.36 -9.82 -2.59
CA MET A 278 -22.06 -10.30 -3.94
C MET A 278 -21.20 -11.57 -3.90
N PRO A 279 -21.34 -12.47 -4.90
CA PRO A 279 -20.55 -13.69 -4.98
C PRO A 279 -19.04 -13.46 -4.96
N SER A 280 -18.55 -12.36 -5.55
CA SER A 280 -17.13 -12.04 -5.60
C SER A 280 -16.52 -11.91 -4.20
N ALA A 281 -17.17 -11.17 -3.31
CA ALA A 281 -16.72 -11.02 -1.92
C ALA A 281 -16.71 -12.36 -1.16
N GLU A 282 -17.74 -13.19 -1.37
CA GLU A 282 -17.84 -14.52 -0.77
C GLU A 282 -16.69 -15.42 -1.21
N GLU A 283 -16.41 -15.47 -2.52
CA GLU A 283 -15.34 -16.30 -3.08
C GLU A 283 -13.94 -15.83 -2.65
N ILE A 284 -13.68 -14.52 -2.62
CA ILE A 284 -12.40 -13.98 -2.13
C ILE A 284 -12.22 -14.31 -0.64
N MET A 285 -13.26 -14.20 0.18
CA MET A 285 -13.18 -14.53 1.60
C MET A 285 -12.93 -16.03 1.85
N LYS A 286 -13.39 -16.92 0.97
CA LYS A 286 -13.09 -18.37 1.03
C LYS A 286 -11.64 -18.70 0.71
N LYS A 287 -10.88 -17.80 0.06
CA LYS A 287 -9.45 -18.03 -0.25
C LYS A 287 -8.51 -17.85 0.96
N GLN A 288 -9.04 -17.53 2.14
CA GLN A 288 -8.23 -17.43 3.36
C GLN A 288 -7.52 -18.74 3.73
N LEU A 289 -6.29 -18.65 4.22
CA LEU A 289 -5.46 -19.79 4.61
C LEU A 289 -5.70 -20.21 6.07
N GLY A 290 -6.86 -20.81 6.30
CA GLY A 290 -7.27 -21.38 7.58
C GLY A 290 -7.55 -20.34 8.69
N SER A 291 -7.74 -20.82 9.92
CA SER A 291 -8.16 -19.98 11.07
C SER A 291 -7.10 -18.98 11.56
N ARG A 292 -5.89 -19.00 11.00
CA ARG A 292 -4.84 -18.03 11.30
C ARG A 292 -4.79 -16.88 10.29
N ALA A 293 -5.75 -16.76 9.38
CA ALA A 293 -5.83 -15.64 8.46
C ALA A 293 -6.32 -14.36 9.18
N TYR A 294 -5.87 -13.20 8.71
CA TYR A 294 -6.21 -11.89 9.26
C TYR A 294 -6.83 -10.99 8.21
N VAL A 295 -7.79 -10.16 8.62
CA VAL A 295 -8.20 -8.98 7.85
C VAL A 295 -7.72 -7.75 8.60
N VAL A 296 -7.07 -6.83 7.90
CA VAL A 296 -6.67 -5.53 8.43
C VAL A 296 -7.53 -4.46 7.78
N ALA A 297 -8.22 -3.66 8.58
CA ALA A 297 -8.86 -2.43 8.14
C ALA A 297 -7.95 -1.25 8.46
N SER A 298 -7.34 -0.66 7.43
CA SER A 298 -6.67 0.64 7.55
C SER A 298 -7.72 1.73 7.48
N SER A 299 -8.22 2.16 8.64
CA SER A 299 -9.30 3.13 8.74
C SER A 299 -9.32 3.80 10.10
N ASN A 300 -10.15 4.83 10.22
CA ASN A 300 -10.60 5.32 11.53
C ASN A 300 -11.32 4.19 12.30
N ALA A 301 -11.60 4.42 13.60
CA ALA A 301 -12.38 3.48 14.39
C ALA A 301 -13.74 3.19 13.72
N ILE A 302 -14.09 1.91 13.60
CA ILE A 302 -15.33 1.48 12.94
C ILE A 302 -16.48 1.58 13.95
N MET A 303 -17.41 2.50 13.70
CA MET A 303 -18.56 2.77 14.56
C MET A 303 -19.85 2.37 13.86
N ASN A 304 -20.86 1.94 14.63
CA ASN A 304 -22.21 1.72 14.09
C ASN A 304 -22.96 3.06 13.97
N ASP A 305 -22.47 3.95 13.10
CA ASP A 305 -22.97 5.31 12.92
C ASP A 305 -23.50 5.58 11.49
N GLY A 306 -23.59 4.54 10.67
CA GLY A 306 -24.10 4.61 9.29
C GLY A 306 -23.08 5.10 8.25
N LYS A 307 -21.87 5.51 8.64
CA LYS A 307 -20.83 5.96 7.71
C LYS A 307 -20.31 4.81 6.84
N ASN A 308 -19.79 5.20 5.67
CA ASN A 308 -19.09 4.32 4.75
C ASN A 308 -18.13 5.17 3.88
N PRO A 309 -16.81 4.93 3.88
CA PRO A 309 -16.02 4.08 4.79
C PRO A 309 -15.61 4.76 6.12
N PRO A 310 -15.20 4.00 7.15
CA PRO A 310 -15.35 2.56 7.26
C PRO A 310 -16.81 2.20 7.55
N CYS A 311 -17.24 1.02 7.11
CA CYS A 311 -18.63 0.55 7.29
C CYS A 311 -18.72 -0.52 8.37
N TYR A 312 -19.59 -0.32 9.35
CA TYR A 312 -19.85 -1.30 10.42
C TYR A 312 -20.44 -2.63 9.89
N GLN A 313 -21.33 -2.54 8.91
CA GLN A 313 -21.90 -3.71 8.24
C GLN A 313 -20.81 -4.50 7.51
N ALA A 314 -19.87 -3.82 6.84
CA ALA A 314 -18.75 -4.48 6.17
C ALA A 314 -17.85 -5.21 7.19
N GLN A 315 -17.49 -4.54 8.30
CA GLN A 315 -16.75 -5.19 9.39
C GLN A 315 -17.47 -6.46 9.89
N THR A 316 -18.79 -6.40 10.03
CA THR A 316 -19.62 -7.53 10.47
C THR A 316 -19.52 -8.69 9.48
N GLU A 317 -19.63 -8.43 8.18
CA GLU A 317 -19.52 -9.45 7.13
C GLU A 317 -18.10 -10.03 7.01
N TYR A 318 -17.05 -9.23 7.22
CA TYR A 318 -15.68 -9.74 7.32
C TYR A 318 -15.51 -10.68 8.52
N LYS A 319 -15.91 -10.24 9.72
CA LYS A 319 -15.80 -11.03 10.96
C LYS A 319 -16.59 -12.33 10.88
N LYS A 320 -17.76 -12.31 10.24
CA LYS A 320 -18.61 -13.49 10.01
C LYS A 320 -17.94 -14.55 9.13
N ARG A 321 -17.11 -14.14 8.16
CA ARG A 321 -16.45 -15.04 7.20
C ARG A 321 -15.04 -15.44 7.60
N LEU A 322 -14.40 -14.70 8.50
CA LEU A 322 -13.08 -15.08 9.01
C LEU A 322 -13.15 -16.36 9.85
N GLY A 323 -12.20 -17.26 9.63
CA GLY A 323 -12.05 -18.48 10.43
C GLY A 323 -11.80 -18.20 11.91
N ASN A 324 -11.31 -17.01 12.25
CA ASN A 324 -11.37 -16.44 13.59
C ASN A 324 -11.75 -14.96 13.51
N LYS A 325 -12.93 -14.59 14.03
CA LYS A 325 -13.42 -13.21 14.04
C LYS A 325 -12.51 -12.23 14.80
N ASP A 326 -11.71 -12.72 15.75
CA ASP A 326 -10.79 -11.90 16.55
C ASP A 326 -9.54 -11.51 15.73
N ASN A 327 -9.32 -12.13 14.57
CA ASN A 327 -8.26 -11.75 13.63
C ASN A 327 -8.66 -10.61 12.67
N PHE A 328 -9.81 -9.96 12.89
CA PHE A 328 -10.13 -8.69 12.26
C PHE A 328 -9.50 -7.55 13.07
N LEU A 329 -8.50 -6.88 12.49
CA LEU A 329 -7.73 -5.83 13.14
C LEU A 329 -8.07 -4.47 12.49
N ASN A 330 -8.11 -3.39 13.28
CA ASN A 330 -8.32 -2.04 12.77
C ASN A 330 -7.15 -1.15 13.24
N THR A 331 -6.53 -0.42 12.32
CA THR A 331 -5.30 0.35 12.63
C THR A 331 -5.53 1.45 13.68
N ALA A 332 -6.75 2.00 13.79
CA ALA A 332 -7.06 2.98 14.83
C ALA A 332 -7.20 2.37 16.23
N THR A 333 -7.58 1.09 16.37
CA THR A 333 -7.95 0.50 17.66
C THR A 333 -7.15 -0.74 18.10
N ASP A 334 -6.37 -1.37 17.23
CA ASP A 334 -5.64 -2.62 17.54
C ASP A 334 -4.65 -2.45 18.69
N HIS A 335 -3.77 -1.46 18.58
CA HIS A 335 -2.81 -1.14 19.61
C HIS A 335 -2.68 0.37 19.81
N LEU A 336 -2.76 0.80 21.08
CA LEU A 336 -2.67 2.20 21.49
C LEU A 336 -1.53 2.37 22.48
N LYS A 337 -0.70 3.40 22.27
CA LYS A 337 0.27 3.89 23.25
C LYS A 337 -0.24 5.22 23.79
N GLY A 338 -0.87 5.17 24.97
CA GLY A 338 -1.72 6.27 25.44
C GLY A 338 -2.91 6.41 24.50
N ASN A 339 -3.07 7.58 23.87
CA ASN A 339 -4.14 7.84 22.90
C ASN A 339 -3.67 7.80 21.44
N ILE A 340 -2.43 7.34 21.19
CA ILE A 340 -1.85 7.30 19.85
C ILE A 340 -1.90 5.86 19.34
N SER A 341 -2.69 5.64 18.29
CA SER A 341 -2.73 4.37 17.56
C SER A 341 -1.34 4.03 17.04
N GLN A 342 -0.95 2.77 17.17
CA GLN A 342 0.33 2.25 16.72
C GLN A 342 0.15 1.39 15.46
N PRO A 343 1.19 1.18 14.65
CA PRO A 343 1.11 0.31 13.49
C PRO A 343 0.75 -1.12 13.88
N ILE A 344 -0.08 -1.77 13.08
CA ILE A 344 -0.26 -3.21 13.16
C ILE A 344 0.96 -3.86 12.50
N VAL A 345 1.70 -4.66 13.26
CA VAL A 345 2.97 -5.25 12.80
C VAL A 345 2.85 -6.77 12.70
N PHE A 346 3.18 -7.30 11.53
CA PHE A 346 3.35 -8.72 11.31
C PHE A 346 4.83 -9.05 11.07
N LYS A 347 5.29 -10.13 11.71
CA LYS A 347 6.58 -10.76 11.45
C LYS A 347 6.38 -12.06 10.71
N ILE A 348 7.18 -12.29 9.67
CA ILE A 348 7.16 -13.54 8.89
C ILE A 348 8.51 -14.20 9.04
N ALA A 349 8.52 -15.36 9.66
CA ALA A 349 9.71 -16.18 9.87
C ALA A 349 9.45 -17.61 9.35
N GLU A 350 10.41 -18.50 9.57
CA GLU A 350 10.32 -19.89 9.08
C GLU A 350 9.10 -20.65 9.61
N THR A 351 8.65 -20.32 10.83
CA THR A 351 7.45 -20.87 11.47
C THR A 351 6.14 -20.28 10.91
N GLY A 352 6.21 -19.35 9.96
CA GLY A 352 5.09 -18.62 9.39
C GLY A 352 4.96 -17.20 9.94
N LYS A 353 3.78 -16.60 9.73
CA LYS A 353 3.46 -15.26 10.23
C LYS A 353 3.10 -15.23 11.71
N ARG A 354 3.37 -14.10 12.36
CA ARG A 354 2.96 -13.75 13.72
C ARG A 354 2.58 -12.28 13.79
N HIS A 355 1.44 -11.95 14.39
CA HIS A 355 1.06 -10.59 14.77
C HIS A 355 1.81 -10.20 16.04
N GLU A 356 2.53 -9.09 16.02
CA GLU A 356 3.23 -8.55 17.19
C GLU A 356 2.24 -7.81 18.08
N THR A 357 1.90 -8.43 19.21
CA THR A 357 1.19 -7.74 20.29
C THR A 357 2.23 -7.03 21.15
N ILE A 358 2.40 -5.72 20.95
CA ILE A 358 3.30 -4.92 21.78
C ILE A 358 2.71 -4.90 23.20
N SER A 359 3.41 -5.53 24.15
CA SER A 359 3.07 -5.45 25.57
C SER A 359 3.35 -4.04 26.06
N VAL A 360 2.35 -3.41 26.69
CA VAL A 360 2.49 -2.07 27.26
C VAL A 360 3.47 -2.16 28.44
N ALA A 361 4.75 -1.86 28.20
CA ALA A 361 5.64 -1.49 29.28
C ALA A 361 5.20 -0.09 29.75
N ALA A 362 4.71 0.00 30.98
CA ALA A 362 4.47 1.27 31.64
C ALA A 362 5.79 2.04 31.72
N GLY A 363 5.99 3.09 30.92
CA GLY A 363 7.17 3.95 31.10
C GLY A 363 7.68 4.78 29.92
N ASP A 364 7.10 4.75 28.73
CA ASP A 364 7.63 5.60 27.65
C ASP A 364 7.04 7.01 27.68
N THR A 365 7.84 7.94 28.20
CA THR A 365 7.61 9.38 28.24
C THR A 365 7.20 9.96 26.89
N ILE A 366 6.04 10.59 26.86
CA ILE A 366 5.60 11.50 25.80
C ILE A 366 6.63 12.64 25.72
N ILE A 367 7.35 12.74 24.60
CA ILE A 367 8.29 13.84 24.35
C ILE A 367 7.45 15.06 23.97
N SER A 368 7.27 16.01 24.88
CA SER A 368 6.82 17.35 24.53
C SER A 368 8.01 18.15 23.99
N ARG A 369 7.87 18.77 22.82
CA ARG A 369 8.79 19.84 22.41
C ARG A 369 8.34 21.11 23.14
N PRO A 370 9.22 21.78 23.91
CA PRO A 370 8.87 23.08 24.48
C PRO A 370 8.60 24.08 23.36
N ALA A 371 7.58 24.92 23.54
CA ALA A 371 7.24 26.00 22.61
C ALA A 371 8.46 26.90 22.33
N PRO A 372 8.63 27.40 21.09
CA PRO A 372 9.71 28.34 20.78
C PRO A 372 9.57 29.57 21.68
N ARG A 373 10.61 29.88 22.46
CA ARG A 373 10.66 31.11 23.26
C ARG A 373 10.65 32.30 22.32
N ALA A 374 9.64 33.15 22.43
CA ALA A 374 9.63 34.46 21.81
C ALA A 374 10.70 35.35 22.45
N GLY A 375 11.59 35.91 21.61
CA GLY A 375 12.35 37.14 21.88
C GLY A 375 13.62 37.02 22.74
N LYS A 376 14.76 37.29 22.11
CA LYS A 376 15.53 38.51 22.39
C LYS A 376 16.23 38.99 21.12
#